data_AF-A0A1J5Q0J2-F1
#
_entry.id   AF-A0A1J5Q0J2-F1
#
_cell.length_a   1.000
_cell.length_b   1.000
_cell.length_c   1.000
_cell.angle_alpha   90.00
_cell.angle_beta   90.00
_cell.angle_gamma   90.00
#
_symmetry.space_group_name_H-M   'P 1'
#
loop_
_entity.id
_entity.type
_entity.pdbx_description
1 polymer ?
#
loop_
_entity_poly.entity_id
_entity_poly.type
_entity_poly.pdbx_seq_one_letter_code
_entity_poly.pdbx_strand_id
1 'polypeptide(L)' 'MPKNVFWQVGSAATINAGGGGTMVGTIIAQDGVTFSTAGNVNIVTLNGRALSLGASVTMVNTVINVPAP' A
#
# COMPACT_ATOMS: atom_id res chain seq x y z
N MET A 1 -9.86 6.29 -11.06
CA MET A 1 -10.09 7.42 -10.13
C MET A 1 -9.52 7.12 -8.74
N PRO A 2 -8.19 7.02 -8.57
CA PRO A 2 -7.62 6.56 -7.31
C PRO A 2 -7.72 7.55 -6.14
N LYS A 3 -7.77 8.85 -6.45
CA LYS A 3 -7.86 9.92 -5.45
C LYS A 3 -9.16 9.91 -4.62
N ASN A 4 -10.20 9.24 -5.11
CA ASN A 4 -11.53 9.22 -4.50
C ASN A 4 -11.87 7.88 -3.84
N VAL A 5 -10.89 6.99 -3.66
CA VAL A 5 -11.05 5.71 -2.98
C VAL A 5 -10.26 5.78 -1.67
N PHE A 6 -10.93 5.48 -0.55
CA PHE A 6 -10.35 5.58 0.78
C PHE A 6 -10.54 4.27 1.53
N TRP A 7 -9.45 3.78 2.11
CA TRP A 7 -9.41 2.58 2.93
C TRP A 7 -8.99 2.97 4.34
N GLN A 8 -9.94 3.00 5.27
CA GLN A 8 -9.64 3.17 6.69
C GLN A 8 -9.35 1.78 7.28
N VAL A 9 -8.21 1.65 7.96
CA VAL A 9 -7.75 0.40 8.56
C VAL A 9 -7.44 0.66 10.03
N GLY A 10 -8.21 0.04 10.93
CA GLY A 10 -8.09 0.22 12.38
C GLY A 10 -6.83 -0.41 13.00
N SER A 11 -6.05 -1.14 12.19
CA SER A 11 -4.82 -1.83 12.57
C SER A 11 -3.79 -1.70 11.44
N ALA A 12 -2.94 -2.69 11.23
CA ALA A 12 -2.02 -2.76 10.10
C ALA A 12 -2.72 -3.22 8.80
N ALA A 13 -2.27 -2.71 7.66
CA ALA A 13 -2.67 -3.16 6.32
C ALA A 13 -1.54 -3.98 5.67
N THR A 14 -1.87 -5.16 5.15
CA THR A 14 -0.94 -5.99 4.37
C THR A 14 -1.44 -6.12 2.94
N ILE A 15 -0.66 -5.62 1.99
CA ILE A 15 -1.01 -5.62 0.57
C ILE A 15 -0.15 -6.66 -0.15
N ASN A 16 -0.83 -7.65 -0.72
CA ASN A 16 -0.25 -8.70 -1.57
C ASN A 16 1.08 -9.24 -1.02
N ALA A 17 1.04 -9.91 0.15
CA ALA A 17 2.24 -10.47 0.77
C ALA A 17 3.03 -11.42 -0.16
N GLY A 18 2.34 -12.12 -1.08
CA GLY A 18 2.93 -12.95 -2.13
C GLY A 18 3.38 -12.19 -3.39
N GLY A 19 3.41 -10.86 -3.36
CA GLY A 19 3.79 -9.99 -4.48
C GLY A 19 2.72 -9.88 -5.56
N GLY A 20 3.00 -9.03 -6.57
CA GLY A 20 2.11 -8.85 -7.72
C GLY A 20 0.87 -7.98 -7.49
N GLY A 21 0.11 -7.75 -8.56
CA GLY A 21 -1.20 -7.11 -8.53
C GLY A 21 -1.18 -5.60 -8.33
N THR A 22 -2.39 -5.01 -8.35
CA THR A 22 -2.59 -3.56 -8.29
C THR A 22 -3.59 -3.20 -7.18
N MET A 23 -3.16 -2.37 -6.25
CA MET A 23 -4.01 -1.72 -5.24
C MET A 23 -4.36 -0.29 -5.71
N VAL A 24 -5.59 0.14 -5.43
CA VAL A 24 -6.09 1.47 -5.81
C VAL A 24 -6.67 2.18 -4.59
N GLY A 25 -6.24 3.40 -4.35
CA GLY A 25 -6.82 4.27 -3.31
C GLY A 25 -5.81 4.81 -2.31
N THR A 26 -6.31 5.64 -1.40
CA THR A 26 -5.57 6.13 -0.24
C THR A 26 -5.83 5.19 0.93
N ILE A 27 -4.77 4.53 1.40
CA ILE A 27 -4.78 3.68 2.59
C ILE A 27 -4.44 4.55 3.79
N ILE A 28 -5.25 4.48 4.84
CA ILE A 28 -5.02 5.16 6.13
C ILE A 28 -5.07 4.08 7.21
N ALA A 29 -3.90 3.69 7.72
CA ALA A 29 -3.73 2.60 8.67
C ALA A 29 -3.22 3.09 10.03
N GLN A 30 -3.78 2.53 11.10
CA GLN A 30 -3.37 2.89 12.47
C GLN A 30 -1.98 2.33 12.81
N ASP A 31 -1.68 1.07 12.48
CA ASP A 31 -0.51 0.34 13.02
C ASP A 31 0.55 -0.04 11.96
N GLY A 32 0.46 0.46 10.74
CA GLY A 32 1.44 0.18 9.67
C GLY A 32 0.83 -0.20 8.33
N VAL A 33 1.65 -0.12 7.28
CA VAL A 33 1.34 -0.68 5.96
C VAL A 33 2.51 -1.51 5.45
N THR A 34 2.26 -2.73 5.00
CA THR A 34 3.29 -3.62 4.44
C THR A 34 2.92 -4.01 3.01
N PHE A 35 3.86 -3.87 2.09
CA PHE A 35 3.73 -4.31 0.69
C PHE A 35 4.72 -5.44 0.40
N SER A 36 4.20 -6.57 -0.08
CA SER A 36 4.98 -7.75 -0.46
C SER A 36 5.83 -8.33 0.70
N THR A 37 6.75 -9.24 0.37
CA THR A 37 7.66 -9.91 1.29
C THR A 37 9.07 -10.03 0.69
N ALA A 38 10.08 -10.17 1.55
CA ALA A 38 11.47 -10.26 1.12
C ALA A 38 11.71 -11.43 0.15
N GLY A 39 12.54 -11.21 -0.86
CA GLY A 39 12.84 -12.20 -1.91
C GLY A 39 11.78 -12.32 -3.00
N ASN A 40 10.63 -11.62 -2.86
CA ASN A 40 9.60 -11.64 -3.88
C ASN A 40 9.91 -10.67 -5.02
N VAL A 41 10.12 -11.18 -6.24
CA VAL A 41 10.46 -10.37 -7.43
C VAL A 41 9.25 -9.81 -8.17
N ASN A 42 8.03 -10.26 -7.85
CA ASN A 42 6.83 -9.80 -8.52
C ASN A 42 6.42 -8.42 -8.02
N ILE A 43 6.27 -7.47 -8.95
CA ILE A 43 5.98 -6.08 -8.60
C ILE A 43 4.56 -5.92 -8.08
N VAL A 44 4.41 -5.33 -6.88
CA VAL A 44 3.13 -4.78 -6.40
C VAL A 44 2.99 -3.34 -6.87
N THR A 45 1.85 -2.95 -7.43
CA THR A 45 1.59 -1.55 -7.79
C THR A 45 0.54 -0.94 -6.87
N LEU A 46 0.85 0.21 -6.26
CA LEU A 46 -0.15 1.08 -5.62
C LEU A 46 -0.41 2.29 -6.53
N ASN A 47 -1.61 2.40 -7.06
CA ASN A 47 -2.12 3.65 -7.63
C ASN A 47 -2.83 4.41 -6.52
N GLY A 48 -2.12 5.24 -5.78
CA GLY A 48 -2.65 5.69 -4.49
C GLY A 48 -1.63 6.31 -3.55
N ARG A 49 -1.98 6.27 -2.26
CA ARG A 49 -1.16 6.75 -1.14
C ARG A 49 -1.23 5.74 0.00
N ALA A 50 -0.14 5.58 0.75
CA ALA A 50 -0.12 4.80 1.98
C ALA A 50 0.22 5.73 3.14
N LEU A 51 -0.73 5.92 4.05
CA LEU A 51 -0.60 6.74 5.25
C LEU A 51 -0.66 5.81 6.45
N SER A 52 0.44 5.73 7.19
CA SER A 52 0.51 5.00 8.46
C SER A 52 0.63 6.00 9.60
N LEU A 53 -0.23 5.89 10.61
CA LEU A 53 -0.36 6.89 11.68
C LEU A 53 0.51 6.56 12.91
N GLY A 54 0.63 5.29 13.27
CA GLY A 54 1.33 4.83 14.48
C GLY A 54 2.61 4.03 14.23
N ALA A 55 2.89 3.62 12.98
CA ALA A 55 4.07 2.81 12.66
C ALA A 55 4.61 3.08 11.24
N SER A 56 5.60 2.28 10.81
CA SER A 56 6.24 2.42 9.50
C SER A 56 5.42 1.89 8.33
N VAL A 57 5.72 2.38 7.13
CA VAL A 57 5.38 1.73 5.86
C VAL A 57 6.58 0.89 5.40
N THR A 58 6.39 -0.39 5.13
CA THR A 58 7.44 -1.29 4.61
C THR A 58 7.10 -1.73 3.19
N MET A 59 8.11 -1.80 2.32
CA MET A 59 7.93 -2.04 0.89
C MET A 59 9.02 -2.96 0.35
N VAL A 60 8.60 -3.97 -0.41
CA VAL A 60 9.48 -4.79 -1.25
C VAL A 60 8.95 -4.77 -2.68
N ASN A 61 9.81 -4.45 -3.65
CA ASN A 61 9.50 -4.45 -5.08
C ASN A 61 8.13 -3.84 -5.40
N THR A 62 7.90 -2.64 -4.88
CA THR A 62 6.62 -1.94 -4.97
C THR A 62 6.76 -0.66 -5.80
N VAL A 63 5.87 -0.47 -6.76
CA VAL A 63 5.73 0.79 -7.51
C VAL A 63 4.59 1.60 -6.91
N ILE A 64 4.84 2.87 -6.61
CA ILE A 64 3.82 3.81 -6.10
C ILE A 64 3.58 4.89 -7.15
N ASN A 65 2.37 4.94 -7.70
CA ASN A 65 1.91 5.99 -8.59
C ASN A 65 1.01 6.96 -7.82
N VAL A 66 1.50 8.19 -7.63
CA VAL A 66 0.77 9.22 -6.90
C VAL A 66 -0.42 9.71 -7.74
N PRO A 67 -1.65 9.74 -7.19
CA PRO A 67 -2.79 10.29 -7.89
C PRO A 67 -2.61 11.79 -8.13
N ALA A 68 -2.87 12.22 -9.38
CA ALA A 68 -2.92 13.63 -9.76
C ALA A 68 -3.88 14.43 -8.85
N PRO A 69 -3.64 15.73 -8.63
CA PRO A 69 -4.51 16.62 -7.84
C PRO A 69 -5.95 16.56 -8.32
#